data_AF-A0A3A5Z9F5-F1
#
_entry.id   AF-A0A3A5Z9F5-F1
#
_cell.length_a   1.000
_cell.length_b   1.000
_cell.length_c   1.000
_cell.angle_alpha   90.00
_cell.angle_beta   90.00
_cell.angle_gamma   90.00
#
_symmetry.space_group_name_H-M   'P 1'
#
loop_
_entity.id
_entity.type
_entity.pdbx_description
1 polymer ?
#
loop_
_entity_poly.entity_id
_entity_poly.type
_entity_poly.pdbx_seq_one_letter_code
_entity_poly.pdbx_strand_id
1 'polypeptide(L)'
;MKQVGLELRNPFLIYGYASLRYFCDQTEETEKMLSALENGRNIALITFQRIGKTGFIKTCSIICSSVRRKMMLLVFYMDIFATRNLPASVCLLAKTVLGQLDTLSEMVLHKLFFSVLAIRWLVLMSYTYRIFEFCTG
;
A
#
# COMPACT_ATOMS: atom_id res chain seq x y z
N MET A 1 8.68 -7.44 -2.43
CA MET A 1 9.94 -7.37 -1.66
C MET A 1 9.99 -6.03 -0.93
N LYS A 2 9.96 -6.09 0.42
CA LYS A 2 10.11 -4.92 1.32
C LYS A 2 11.57 -4.48 1.25
N GLN A 3 11.87 -3.32 0.65
CA GLN A 3 13.19 -2.72 0.74
C GLN A 3 13.28 -1.99 2.09
N VAL A 4 13.88 -2.67 3.06
CA VAL A 4 14.36 -2.08 4.32
C VAL A 4 15.65 -1.32 4.01
N GLY A 5 15.81 -0.16 4.64
CA GLY A 5 16.76 0.90 4.28
C GLY A 5 18.21 0.44 4.03
N LEU A 6 18.63 0.55 2.78
CA LEU A 6 20.02 0.66 2.37
C LEU A 6 20.28 2.15 2.15
N GLU A 7 21.12 2.77 2.99
CA GLU A 7 21.63 4.10 2.67
C GLU A 7 22.43 4.02 1.38
N LEU A 8 21.95 4.72 0.35
CA LEU A 8 22.58 4.72 -0.96
C LEU A 8 23.84 5.58 -0.90
N ARG A 9 25.00 4.96 -1.13
CA ARG A 9 26.30 5.66 -1.27
C ARG A 9 26.33 6.62 -2.47
N ASN A 10 25.46 6.40 -3.45
CA ASN A 10 25.28 7.29 -4.60
C ASN A 10 24.00 8.13 -4.39
N PRO A 11 24.09 9.47 -4.37
CA PRO A 11 22.91 10.33 -4.28
C PRO A 11 22.02 10.25 -5.53
N PHE A 12 22.56 9.76 -6.66
CA PHE A 12 21.79 9.54 -7.89
C PHE A 12 21.24 8.11 -7.95
N LEU A 13 19.92 8.01 -7.85
CA LEU A 13 19.17 6.77 -8.05
C LEU A 13 19.26 6.32 -9.51
N ILE A 14 20.09 5.31 -9.77
CA ILE A 14 20.25 4.73 -11.12
C ILE A 14 18.99 3.94 -11.52
N TYR A 15 18.25 3.36 -10.57
CA TYR A 15 16.99 2.66 -10.82
C TYR A 15 15.97 2.82 -9.69
N GLY A 16 14.75 3.20 -10.06
CA GLY A 16 13.56 3.09 -9.21
C GLY A 16 13.36 4.17 -8.15
N TYR A 17 12.30 4.00 -7.36
CA TYR A 17 11.97 4.83 -6.20
C TYR A 17 12.54 4.15 -4.94
N ALA A 18 13.49 4.78 -4.25
CA ALA A 18 14.10 4.18 -3.06
C ALA A 18 13.43 4.60 -1.75
N SER A 19 13.32 5.90 -1.47
CA SER A 19 12.71 6.35 -0.22
C SER A 19 12.20 7.79 -0.31
N LEU A 20 11.30 8.14 0.61
CA LEU A 20 10.74 9.50 0.75
C LEU A 20 11.84 10.56 0.97
N ARG A 21 12.97 10.16 1.57
CA ARG A 21 14.08 11.07 1.91
C ARG A 21 14.87 11.57 0.69
N TYR A 22 14.80 10.85 -0.42
CA TYR A 22 15.49 11.20 -1.67
C TYR A 22 14.59 11.96 -2.65
N PHE A 23 13.36 12.28 -2.24
CA PHE A 23 12.46 13.07 -3.06
C PHE A 23 12.74 14.55 -2.84
N CYS A 24 13.23 15.26 -3.87
CA CYS A 24 13.56 16.69 -3.78
C CYS A 24 12.35 17.53 -3.33
N ASP A 25 12.66 18.61 -2.60
CA ASP A 25 11.73 19.51 -1.91
C ASP A 25 10.75 20.24 -2.84
N GLN A 26 9.70 19.54 -3.28
CA GLN A 26 8.49 20.15 -3.84
C GLN A 26 7.42 20.26 -2.76
N THR A 27 7.74 20.91 -1.64
CA THR A 27 6.85 21.01 -0.47
C THR A 27 5.54 21.72 -0.81
N GLU A 28 5.61 22.80 -1.60
CA GLU A 28 4.44 23.57 -2.04
C GLU A 28 3.53 22.79 -3.01
N GLU A 29 4.11 22.09 -3.99
CA GLU A 29 3.33 21.26 -4.93
C GLU A 29 2.70 20.05 -4.21
N THR A 30 3.44 19.44 -3.29
CA THR A 30 2.96 18.35 -2.44
C THR A 30 1.78 18.81 -1.61
N GLU A 31 1.85 19.99 -1.00
CA GLU A 31 0.74 20.56 -0.23
C GLU A 31 -0.50 20.82 -1.10
N LYS A 32 -0.31 21.41 -2.29
CA LYS A 32 -1.40 21.62 -3.25
C LYS A 32 -2.07 20.31 -3.65
N MET A 33 -1.28 19.26 -3.90
CA MET A 33 -1.79 17.93 -4.24
C MET A 33 -2.53 17.28 -3.06
N LEU A 34 -2.00 17.38 -1.85
CA LEU A 34 -2.65 16.88 -0.64
C LEU A 34 -3.97 17.61 -0.36
N SER A 35 -4.00 18.94 -0.47
CA SER A 35 -5.22 19.73 -0.34
C SER A 35 -6.25 19.35 -1.41
N ALA A 36 -5.83 19.12 -2.65
CA ALA A 36 -6.72 18.67 -3.70
C ALA A 36 -7.29 17.27 -3.44
N LEU A 37 -6.47 16.34 -2.94
CA LEU A 37 -6.91 14.99 -2.53
C LEU A 37 -7.91 15.04 -1.37
N GLU A 38 -7.65 15.85 -0.34
CA GLU A 38 -8.57 16.02 0.81
C GLU A 38 -9.93 16.59 0.39
N ASN A 39 -9.95 17.42 -0.67
CA ASN A 39 -11.17 18.02 -1.21
C ASN A 39 -11.82 17.18 -2.33
N GLY A 40 -11.28 16.00 -2.66
CA GLY A 40 -11.81 15.14 -3.73
C GLY A 40 -11.75 15.77 -5.13
N ARG A 41 -10.78 16.66 -5.38
CA ARG A 41 -10.61 17.33 -6.69
C ARG A 41 -9.86 16.45 -7.68
N ASN A 42 -10.24 16.52 -8.96
CA ASN A 42 -9.50 15.91 -10.06
C ASN A 42 -8.24 16.73 -10.36
N ILE A 43 -7.10 16.05 -10.54
CA ILE A 43 -5.79 16.69 -10.76
C ILE A 43 -5.15 16.08 -12.01
N ALA A 44 -4.60 16.95 -12.87
CA ALA A 44 -3.76 16.53 -13.99
C ALA A 44 -2.31 17.00 -13.74
N LEU A 45 -1.36 16.06 -13.76
CA LEU A 45 0.06 16.36 -13.52
C LEU A 45 0.81 16.50 -14.84
N ILE A 46 1.14 17.74 -15.20
CA ILE A 46 1.86 18.09 -16.44
C ILE A 46 3.30 18.45 -16.07
N THR A 47 4.26 17.70 -16.62
CA THR A 47 5.71 17.85 -16.40
C THR A 47 6.47 17.18 -17.55
N PHE A 48 7.76 17.46 -17.70
CA PHE A 48 8.62 16.80 -18.69
C PHE A 48 8.82 15.29 -18.41
N GLN A 49 9.21 14.54 -19.43
CA GLN A 49 9.53 13.10 -19.28
C GLN A 49 10.70 12.90 -18.31
N ARG A 50 10.67 11.79 -17.56
CA ARG A 50 11.72 11.36 -16.60
C ARG A 50 11.95 12.26 -15.38
N ILE A 51 11.09 13.25 -15.14
CA ILE A 51 11.13 14.10 -13.92
C ILE A 51 10.65 13.33 -12.66
N GLY A 52 10.04 12.15 -12.81
CA GLY A 52 9.65 11.31 -11.67
C GLY A 52 8.21 11.49 -11.19
N LYS A 53 7.27 11.82 -12.09
CA LYS A 53 5.81 11.90 -11.83
C LYS A 53 5.27 10.74 -10.98
N THR A 54 5.63 9.51 -11.34
CA THR A 54 5.17 8.31 -10.63
C THR A 54 5.74 8.24 -9.21
N GLY A 55 6.98 8.70 -9.02
CA GLY A 55 7.58 8.85 -7.70
C GLY A 55 6.84 9.87 -6.86
N PHE A 56 6.51 11.03 -7.43
CA PHE A 56 5.76 12.10 -6.77
C PHE A 56 4.38 11.63 -6.26
N ILE A 57 3.61 10.91 -7.10
CA ILE A 57 2.29 10.38 -6.71
C ILE A 57 2.42 9.37 -5.55
N LYS A 58 3.43 8.49 -5.59
CA LYS A 58 3.71 7.52 -4.52
C LYS A 58 4.08 8.21 -3.21
N THR A 59 4.96 9.22 -3.27
CA THR A 59 5.33 10.06 -2.13
C THR A 59 4.09 10.68 -1.47
N CYS A 60 3.23 11.34 -2.27
CA CYS A 60 2.02 11.98 -1.75
C CYS A 60 1.04 11.00 -1.10
N SER A 61 0.85 9.81 -1.71
CA SER A 61 0.02 8.76 -1.13
C SER A 61 0.55 8.28 0.23
N ILE A 62 1.87 8.04 0.33
CA ILE A 62 2.50 7.61 1.58
C ILE A 62 2.35 8.67 2.67
N ILE A 63 2.56 9.95 2.33
CA ILE A 63 2.42 11.07 3.27
C ILE A 63 0.97 11.18 3.76
N CYS A 64 -0.01 11.11 2.87
CA CYS A 64 -1.42 11.23 3.25
C CYS A 64 -1.85 10.09 4.19
N SER A 65 -1.50 8.84 3.87
CA SER A 65 -1.86 7.68 4.69
C SER A 65 -1.08 7.60 6.02
N SER A 66 0.22 7.90 6.02
CA SER A 66 1.09 7.69 7.19
C SER A 66 1.18 8.89 8.13
N VAL A 67 1.30 10.11 7.57
CA VAL A 67 1.59 11.32 8.35
C VAL A 67 0.30 11.98 8.81
N ARG A 68 -0.68 12.14 7.90
CA ARG A 68 -1.94 12.81 8.26
C ARG A 68 -2.94 11.88 8.95
N ARG A 69 -2.86 10.54 8.75
CA ARG A 69 -3.80 9.53 9.29
C ARG A 69 -5.29 9.92 9.21
N LYS A 70 -5.65 10.79 8.27
CA LYS A 70 -7.00 11.35 8.14
C LYS A 70 -7.91 10.48 7.30
N MET A 71 -7.36 9.72 6.35
CA MET A 71 -8.13 8.97 5.37
C MET A 71 -7.49 7.61 5.08
N MET A 72 -8.35 6.59 4.97
CA MET A 72 -7.97 5.30 4.42
C MET A 72 -7.97 5.42 2.89
N LEU A 73 -6.82 5.73 2.30
CA LEU A 73 -6.67 5.87 0.85
C LEU A 73 -6.45 4.50 0.20
N LEU A 74 -7.30 4.18 -0.77
CA LEU A 74 -7.09 3.07 -1.69
C LEU A 74 -6.56 3.64 -3.01
N VAL A 75 -5.37 3.19 -3.42
CA VAL A 75 -4.66 3.78 -4.58
C VAL A 75 -4.50 2.74 -5.68
N PHE A 76 -5.19 2.99 -6.78
CA PHE A 76 -5.11 2.17 -8.00
C PHE A 76 -4.17 2.84 -9.00
N TYR A 77 -3.15 2.10 -9.44
CA TYR A 77 -2.26 2.55 -10.51
C TYR A 77 -2.60 1.82 -11.80
N MET A 78 -2.86 2.58 -12.86
CA MET A 78 -3.19 2.03 -14.18
C MET A 78 -2.53 2.83 -15.29
N ASP A 79 -2.08 2.12 -16.33
CA ASP A 79 -1.56 2.71 -17.55
C ASP A 79 -2.61 2.60 -18.66
N ILE A 80 -3.21 3.73 -19.01
CA ILE A 80 -4.24 3.81 -20.04
C ILE A 80 -3.61 3.77 -21.45
N PHE A 81 -2.35 4.19 -21.59
CA PHE A 81 -1.69 4.25 -22.89
C PHE A 81 -1.42 2.86 -23.48
N ALA A 82 -1.36 1.83 -22.64
CA ALA A 82 -1.28 0.44 -23.06
C ALA A 82 -2.56 -0.07 -23.76
N THR A 83 -3.68 0.65 -23.67
CA THR A 83 -4.97 0.23 -24.24
C THR A 83 -5.27 0.94 -25.57
N ARG A 84 -5.81 0.20 -26.54
CA ARG A 84 -6.11 0.74 -27.88
C ARG A 84 -7.55 1.20 -28.05
N ASN A 85 -8.49 0.64 -27.29
CA ASN A 85 -9.92 0.87 -27.44
C ASN A 85 -10.59 1.09 -26.07
N LEU A 86 -11.75 1.76 -26.06
CA LEU A 86 -12.55 2.00 -24.84
C LEU A 86 -12.94 0.71 -24.08
N PRO A 87 -13.36 -0.39 -24.73
CA PRO A 87 -13.67 -1.62 -23.98
C PRO A 87 -12.44 -2.19 -23.27
N ALA A 88 -11.25 -2.03 -23.87
CA ALA A 88 -10.01 -2.50 -23.28
C ALA A 88 -9.61 -1.67 -22.05
N SER A 89 -9.85 -0.35 -22.05
CA SER A 89 -9.59 0.50 -20.88
C SER A 89 -10.57 0.24 -19.73
N VAL A 90 -11.85 0.00 -20.03
CA VAL A 90 -12.85 -0.41 -19.03
C VAL A 90 -12.49 -1.79 -18.44
N CYS A 91 -12.06 -2.74 -19.26
CA CYS A 91 -11.61 -4.05 -18.80
C CYS A 91 -10.37 -3.94 -17.90
N LEU A 92 -9.40 -3.09 -18.27
CA LEU A 92 -8.22 -2.82 -17.44
C LEU A 92 -8.62 -2.25 -16.07
N LEU A 93 -9.53 -1.26 -16.06
CA LEU A 93 -10.08 -0.68 -14.83
C LEU A 93 -10.71 -1.74 -13.92
N ALA A 94 -11.60 -2.55 -14.47
CA ALA A 94 -12.27 -3.60 -13.70
C ALA A 94 -11.25 -4.59 -13.11
N LYS A 95 -10.26 -5.01 -13.90
CA LYS A 95 -9.20 -5.92 -13.45
C LYS A 95 -8.34 -5.32 -12.33
N THR A 96 -7.97 -4.05 -12.42
CA THR A 96 -7.15 -3.41 -11.39
C THR A 96 -7.94 -3.20 -10.09
N VAL A 97 -9.20 -2.79 -10.18
CA VAL A 97 -10.05 -2.57 -9.00
C VAL A 97 -10.36 -3.90 -8.31
N LEU A 98 -10.84 -4.90 -9.06
CA LEU A 98 -11.18 -6.21 -8.50
C LEU A 98 -9.92 -6.93 -7.97
N GLY A 99 -8.82 -6.93 -8.74
CA GLY A 99 -7.59 -7.59 -8.33
C GLY A 99 -7.01 -7.04 -7.02
N GLN A 100 -7.06 -5.73 -6.80
CA GLN A 100 -6.61 -5.17 -5.51
C GLN A 100 -7.60 -5.45 -4.38
N LEU A 101 -8.92 -5.45 -4.64
CA LEU A 101 -9.92 -5.76 -3.63
C LEU A 101 -9.84 -7.22 -3.15
N ASP A 102 -9.59 -8.15 -4.06
CA ASP A 102 -9.42 -9.58 -3.75
C ASP A 102 -8.18 -9.83 -2.88
N THR A 103 -7.08 -9.12 -3.13
CA THR A 103 -5.90 -9.24 -2.25
C THR A 103 -6.17 -8.74 -0.83
N LEU A 104 -7.03 -7.73 -0.66
CA LEU A 104 -7.42 -7.25 0.66
C LEU A 104 -8.32 -8.26 1.38
N SER A 105 -9.27 -8.87 0.67
CA SER A 105 -10.14 -9.90 1.24
C SER A 105 -9.34 -11.15 1.63
N GLU A 106 -8.37 -11.57 0.82
CA GLU A 106 -7.48 -12.68 1.10
C GLU A 106 -6.58 -12.41 2.30
N MET A 107 -6.03 -11.18 2.43
CA MET A 107 -5.25 -10.78 3.60
C MET A 107 -6.06 -10.78 4.89
N VAL A 108 -7.31 -10.33 4.85
CA VAL A 108 -8.23 -10.35 5.99
C VAL A 108 -8.57 -11.80 6.35
N LEU A 109 -8.92 -12.62 5.36
CA LEU A 109 -9.24 -14.03 5.55
C LEU A 109 -8.07 -14.80 6.17
N HIS A 110 -6.85 -14.57 5.67
CA HIS A 110 -5.64 -15.15 6.20
C HIS A 110 -5.42 -14.71 7.66
N LYS A 111 -5.57 -13.42 7.98
CA LYS A 111 -5.42 -12.94 9.37
C LYS A 111 -6.45 -13.55 10.32
N LEU A 112 -7.69 -13.71 9.87
CA LEU A 112 -8.75 -14.39 10.62
C LEU A 112 -8.41 -15.87 10.82
N PHE A 113 -7.97 -16.58 9.79
CA PHE A 113 -7.59 -17.98 9.87
C PHE A 113 -6.47 -18.22 10.89
N PHE A 114 -5.43 -17.38 10.88
CA PHE A 114 -4.35 -17.44 11.85
C PHE A 114 -4.82 -17.13 13.28
N SER A 115 -5.72 -16.15 13.44
CA SER A 115 -6.29 -15.84 14.77
C SER A 115 -7.10 -17.02 15.34
N VAL A 116 -7.88 -17.72 14.50
CA VAL A 116 -8.66 -18.90 14.92
C VAL A 116 -7.74 -20.09 15.23
N LEU A 117 -6.69 -20.31 14.45
CA LEU A 117 -5.69 -21.35 14.76
C LEU A 117 -4.96 -21.07 16.08
N ALA A 118 -4.63 -19.81 16.37
CA ALA A 118 -4.00 -19.41 17.63
C ALA A 118 -4.92 -19.69 18.83
N ILE A 119 -6.22 -19.40 18.70
CA ILE A 119 -7.22 -19.70 19.74
C ILE A 119 -7.33 -21.21 19.94
N ARG A 120 -7.33 -22.02 18.87
CA ARG A 120 -7.35 -23.48 18.96
C ARG A 120 -6.16 -24.05 19.73
N TRP A 121 -4.96 -23.50 19.55
CA TRP A 121 -3.76 -23.92 20.27
C TRP A 121 -3.82 -23.55 21.76
N LEU A 122 -4.35 -22.37 22.09
CA LEU A 122 -4.55 -21.91 23.47
C LEU A 122 -5.53 -22.80 24.26
N VAL A 123 -6.61 -23.25 23.60
CA VAL A 123 -7.59 -24.18 24.19
C VAL A 123 -6.95 -25.56 24.43
N LEU A 124 -6.16 -26.07 23.46
CA LEU A 124 -5.43 -27.33 23.61
C LEU A 124 -4.40 -27.28 24.75
N MET A 125 -3.63 -26.20 24.85
CA MET A 125 -2.69 -25.99 25.95
C MET A 125 -3.42 -25.98 27.31
N SER A 126 -4.54 -25.25 27.42
CA SER A 126 -5.35 -25.22 28.63
C SER A 126 -5.89 -26.62 29.01
N TYR A 127 -6.27 -27.42 28.02
CA TYR A 127 -6.75 -28.79 28.24
C TYR A 127 -5.61 -29.72 28.72
N THR A 128 -4.41 -29.59 28.15
CA THR A 128 -3.26 -30.40 28.57
C THR A 128 -2.77 -30.05 29.97
N TYR A 129 -2.77 -28.77 30.36
CA TYR A 129 -2.42 -28.36 31.72
C TYR A 129 -3.43 -28.89 32.75
N ARG A 130 -4.73 -28.86 32.41
CA ARG A 130 -5.79 -29.40 33.27
C ARG A 130 -5.75 -30.93 33.41
N ILE A 131 -5.28 -31.66 32.39
CA ILE A 131 -5.07 -33.12 32.47
C ILE A 131 -3.82 -33.44 33.32
N PHE A 132 -2.75 -32.66 33.19
CA PHE A 132 -1.53 -32.87 33.97
C PHE A 132 -1.78 -32.68 35.48
N GLU A 133 -2.60 -31.69 35.87
CA GLU A 133 -3.00 -31.44 37.26
C GLU A 133 -3.84 -32.61 37.84
N PHE A 134 -4.61 -33.32 37.02
CA PHE A 134 -5.40 -34.49 37.43
C PHE A 134 -4.55 -35.77 37.60
N CYS A 135 -3.42 -35.90 36.89
CA CYS A 135 -2.54 -37.07 37.02
C CYS A 135 -1.51 -36.95 38.16
N THR A 136 -1.32 -35.76 38.74
CA THR A 136 -0.39 -35.52 39.86
C THR A 136 -1.09 -35.38 41.22
N GLY A 137 -2.38 -35.72 41.31
CA GLY A 137 -3.16 -35.74 42.56
C GLY A 137 -3.40 -37.15 43.07
#